data_AF-A0AAJ0CAG1-F1
#
_entry.id   AF-A0AAJ0CAG1-F1
#
_cell.length_a   1.000
_cell.length_b   1.000
_cell.length_c   1.000
_cell.angle_alpha   90.00
_cell.angle_beta   90.00
_cell.angle_gamma   90.00
#
_symmetry.space_group_name_H-M   'P 1'
#
loop_
_entity.id
_entity.type
_entity.pdbx_description
1 polymer ?
#
loop_
_entity_poly.entity_id
_entity_poly.type
_entity_poly.pdbx_seq_one_letter_code
_entity_poly.pdbx_strand_id
1 'polypeptide(L)' 'MPFLDNQVNFKNQYVPGSGEGHDLKERERHPLSRAQVETIIKDAFDGAVERHIEVGDALQMLIITKHGIEESILPMKKD' A
#
# COMPACT_ATOMS: atom_id res chain seq x y z
N MET A 1 5.00 7.54 10.91
CA MET A 1 4.50 6.14 10.94
C MET A 1 4.67 5.57 9.54
N PRO A 2 5.09 4.31 9.34
CA PRO A 2 5.25 3.75 8.01
C PRO A 2 3.91 3.75 7.27
N PHE A 3 3.85 4.31 6.06
CA PHE A 3 2.64 4.37 5.23
C PHE A 3 2.00 2.97 5.07
N LEU A 4 2.84 1.95 4.87
CA LEU A 4 2.43 0.57 4.68
C LEU A 4 1.83 -0.07 5.94
N ASP A 5 2.30 0.28 7.14
CA ASP A 5 1.76 -0.28 8.39
C ASP A 5 0.29 0.13 8.59
N ASN A 6 -0.05 1.37 8.21
CA ASN A 6 -1.41 1.87 8.31
C ASN A 6 -2.30 1.26 7.22
N GLN A 7 -1.79 1.09 5.99
CA GLN A 7 -2.59 0.59 4.86
C GLN A 7 -2.77 -0.93 4.83
N VAL A 8 -1.77 -1.70 5.31
CA VAL A 8 -1.78 -3.18 5.24
C VAL A 8 -2.35 -3.81 6.51
N ASN A 9 -2.02 -3.27 7.68
CA ASN A 9 -2.42 -3.84 8.96
C ASN A 9 -3.51 -3.01 9.67
N PHE A 10 -4.01 -1.96 9.02
CA PHE A 10 -4.99 -1.02 9.57
C PHE A 10 -4.52 -0.41 10.91
N LYS A 11 -3.20 -0.31 11.12
CA LYS A 11 -2.63 0.16 12.39
C LYS A 11 -3.01 1.61 12.61
N ASN A 12 -3.72 1.90 13.70
CA ASN A 12 -4.28 3.23 14.03
C ASN A 12 -5.46 3.66 13.13
N GLN A 13 -6.14 2.73 12.47
CA GLN A 13 -7.44 2.99 11.87
C GLN A 13 -8.56 2.61 12.84
N TYR A 14 -9.54 3.50 12.99
CA TYR A 14 -10.71 3.31 13.83
C TYR A 14 -11.97 3.43 12.99
N VAL A 15 -13.03 2.74 13.41
CA VAL A 15 -14.34 2.84 12.75
C VAL A 15 -14.88 4.27 12.98
N PRO A 16 -15.16 5.04 11.91
CA PRO A 16 -15.66 6.40 12.05
C PRO A 16 -16.96 6.43 12.85
N GLY A 17 -17.04 7.30 13.87
CA GLY A 17 -18.23 7.45 14.72
C GLY A 17 -18.47 6.32 15.72
N SER A 18 -17.49 5.45 15.96
CA SER A 18 -17.65 4.30 16.87
C SER A 18 -17.54 4.60 18.37
N GLY A 19 -17.11 5.81 18.75
CA GLY A 19 -16.98 6.26 20.14
C GLY A 19 -16.38 7.68 20.26
N GLU A 20 -16.20 8.16 21.49
CA GLU A 20 -15.55 9.44 21.80
C GLU A 20 -14.26 9.20 22.61
N GLY A 21 -13.21 9.97 22.35
CA GLY A 21 -11.94 9.87 23.07
C GLY A 21 -11.29 8.49 22.93
N HIS A 22 -11.16 7.77 24.04
CA HIS A 22 -10.46 6.48 24.11
C HIS A 22 -11.37 5.27 23.79
N ASP A 23 -12.69 5.48 23.63
CA ASP A 23 -13.65 4.41 23.31
C ASP A 23 -13.77 4.12 21.80
N LEU A 24 -12.86 4.65 20.98
CA LEU A 24 -12.82 4.40 19.54
C LEU A 24 -12.56 2.91 19.27
N LYS A 25 -13.40 2.31 18.42
CA LYS A 25 -13.24 0.91 18.02
C LYS A 25 -12.22 0.81 16.89
N GLU A 26 -11.17 0.01 17.10
CA GLU A 26 -10.21 -0.30 16.04
C GLU A 26 -10.91 -0.95 14.85
N ARG A 27 -10.41 -0.66 13.65
CA ARG A 27 -10.86 -1.31 12.43
C ARG A 27 -10.42 -2.77 12.42
N GLU A 28 -11.31 -3.66 11.98
CA GLU A 28 -11.01 -5.08 11.84
C GLU A 28 -9.84 -5.32 10.87
N ARG A 29 -8.91 -6.17 11.28
CA ARG A 29 -7.75 -6.56 10.47
C ARG A 29 -8.11 -7.79 9.66
N HIS A 30 -8.06 -7.65 8.34
CA HIS A 30 -8.33 -8.74 7.41
C HIS A 30 -7.26 -8.78 6.32
N PRO A 31 -7.04 -9.95 5.70
CA PRO A 31 -6.19 -10.05 4.52
C PRO A 31 -6.69 -9.13 3.41
N LEU A 32 -5.74 -8.49 2.70
CA LEU A 32 -6.04 -7.70 1.52
C LEU A 32 -6.09 -8.59 0.28
N SER A 33 -6.94 -8.25 -0.67
CA SER A 33 -6.89 -8.87 -2.00
C SER A 33 -5.63 -8.44 -2.75
N ARG A 34 -5.20 -9.26 -3.70
CA ARG A 34 -4.03 -8.97 -4.55
C ARG A 34 -4.12 -7.59 -5.23
N ALA A 35 -5.27 -7.28 -5.82
CA ALA A 35 -5.49 -5.99 -6.51
C ALA A 35 -5.37 -4.78 -5.56
N GLN A 36 -5.83 -4.92 -4.30
CA GLN A 36 -5.68 -3.87 -3.30
C GLN A 36 -4.20 -3.64 -2.94
N VAL A 37 -3.44 -4.72 -2.76
CA VAL A 37 -2.01 -4.63 -2.46
C VAL A 37 -1.24 -4.00 -3.61
N GLU A 38 -1.50 -4.41 -4.85
CA GLU A 38 -0.88 -3.82 -6.05
C GLU A 38 -1.15 -2.31 -6.16
N THR A 39 -2.37 -1.89 -5.84
CA THR A 39 -2.75 -0.46 -5.82
C THR A 39 -1.99 0.31 -4.75
N ILE A 40 -1.93 -0.20 -3.51
CA ILE A 40 -1.20 0.43 -2.41
C ILE A 40 0.29 0.59 -2.75
N ILE A 41 0.89 -0.43 -3.37
CA ILE A 41 2.30 -0.37 -3.77
C ILE A 41 2.47 0.70 -4.85
N LYS A 42 1.64 0.71 -5.91
CA LYS A 42 1.71 1.71 -6.97
C LYS A 42 1.61 3.13 -6.41
N ASP A 43 0.63 3.41 -5.57
CA ASP A 43 0.42 4.74 -4.97
C ASP A 43 1.61 5.18 -4.10
N ALA A 44 2.22 4.24 -3.36
CA ALA A 44 3.40 4.52 -2.56
C ALA A 44 4.59 4.98 -3.43
N PHE A 45 4.79 4.33 -4.58
CA PHE A 45 5.87 4.67 -5.51
C PHE A 45 5.56 5.92 -6.33
N ASP A 46 4.32 6.13 -6.78
CA ASP A 46 3.91 7.38 -7.43
C ASP A 46 4.22 8.60 -6.52
N GLY A 47 3.93 8.49 -5.22
CA GLY A 47 4.27 9.53 -4.25
C GLY A 47 5.78 9.73 -4.04
N ALA A 48 6.59 8.68 -4.22
CA ALA A 48 8.04 8.74 -4.13
C ALA A 48 8.67 9.39 -5.38
N VAL A 49 8.17 9.05 -6.57
CA VAL A 49 8.60 9.63 -7.86
C VAL A 49 8.47 11.16 -7.86
N GLU A 50 7.42 11.70 -7.25
CA GLU A 50 7.24 13.17 -7.18
C GLU A 50 8.25 13.91 -6.29
N ARG A 51 9.04 13.18 -5.48
CA ARG A 51 9.94 13.79 -4.47
C ARG A 51 11.38 13.32 -4.55
N HIS A 52 11.64 12.19 -5.19
CA HIS A 52 12.95 11.59 -5.31
C HIS A 52 13.32 11.45 -6.79
N ILE A 53 14.31 12.23 -7.22
CA ILE A 53 14.80 12.26 -8.62
C ILE A 53 15.38 10.93 -9.11
N GLU A 54 15.72 10.02 -8.19
CA GLU A 54 16.27 8.70 -8.51
C GLU A 54 15.18 7.65 -8.77
N VAL A 55 13.90 8.00 -8.57
CA VAL A 55 12.77 7.09 -8.70
C VAL A 55 11.93 7.50 -9.92
N GLY A 56 11.81 6.60 -10.90
CA GLY A 56 11.10 6.88 -12.15
C GLY A 56 11.09 5.70 -13.11
N ASP A 57 10.78 5.96 -14.38
CA ASP A 57 10.75 5.03 -15.51
C ASP A 57 9.72 3.89 -15.42
N ALA A 58 9.94 2.95 -14.52
CA ALA A 58 9.08 1.80 -14.33
C ALA A 58 9.18 1.21 -12.91
N LEU A 59 8.06 0.72 -12.41
CA LEU A 59 7.98 -0.07 -11.19
C LEU A 59 7.90 -1.56 -11.57
N GLN A 60 8.95 -2.31 -11.22
CA GLN A 60 8.97 -3.77 -11.34
C GLN A 60 8.49 -4.40 -10.02
N MET A 61 7.45 -5.22 -10.10
CA MET A 61 6.85 -5.92 -8.96
C MET A 61 7.00 -7.42 -9.14
N LEU A 62 7.56 -8.09 -8.11
CA LEU A 62 7.69 -9.54 -8.04
C LEU A 62 6.63 -10.09 -7.07
N ILE A 63 5.73 -10.92 -7.59
CA ILE A 63 4.60 -11.48 -6.85
C ILE A 63 4.88 -12.96 -6.62
N ILE A 64 5.18 -13.31 -5.38
CA ILE A 64 5.56 -14.67 -4.99
C ILE A 64 4.30 -15.43 -4.58
N THR A 65 3.99 -16.50 -5.32
CA THR A 65 2.88 -17.40 -5.02
C THR A 65 3.37 -18.83 -4.83
N LYS A 66 2.49 -19.73 -4.37
CA LYS A 66 2.80 -21.16 -4.32
C LYS A 66 3.07 -21.79 -5.70
N HIS A 67 2.70 -21.11 -6.79
CA HIS A 67 2.85 -21.59 -8.16
C HIS A 67 4.13 -21.07 -8.83
N GLY A 68 4.86 -20.17 -8.17
CA GLY A 68 6.07 -19.54 -8.72
C GLY A 68 6.08 -18.04 -8.49
N ILE A 69 6.92 -17.35 -9.25
CA ILE A 69 7.09 -15.91 -9.20
C ILE A 69 6.44 -15.32 -10.45
N GLU A 70 5.50 -14.41 -10.26
CA GLU A 70 4.93 -13.59 -11.32
C GLU A 70 5.62 -12.22 -11.31
N GLU A 71 5.85 -11.67 -12.50
CA GLU A 71 6.47 -10.37 -12.67
C GLU A 71 5.48 -9.41 -13.33
N SER A 72 5.37 -8.19 -12.78
CA SER A 72 4.57 -7.11 -13.34
C SER A 72 5.42 -5.86 -13.46
N ILE A 73 5.43 -5.24 -14.63
CA ILE A 73 6.15 -3.99 -14.90
C ILE A 73 5.12 -2.91 -15.19
N LEU A 74 5.06 -1.89 -14.34
CA LEU A 74 4.15 -0.76 -14.47
C LEU A 74 4.94 0.49 -14.89
N PRO A 75 4.47 1.25 -15.89
CA PRO A 75 5.13 2.49 -16.28
C PRO A 75 5.00 3.54 -15.17
N MET A 76 6.08 4.28 -14.92
CA MET A 76 6.14 5.41 -13.99
C MET A 76 6.44 6.70 -14.76
N LYS A 77 6.48 7.83 -14.03
CA LYS A 77 6.89 9.13 -14.56
C LYS A 77 8.33 9.08 -15.11
N LYS A 78 8.63 9.89 -16.13
CA LYS A 78 9.87 9.85 -16.94
C LYS A 78 10.51 11.23 -17.15
N ASP A 79 10.15 12.16 -16.29
CA ASP A 79 10.45 13.59 -16.35
C ASP A 79 11.90 13.94 -15.99
#